data_AF-A0A667WL10-F1
#
_entry.id   AF-A0A667WL10-F1
#
_cell.length_a   1.000
_cell.length_b   1.000
_cell.length_c   1.000
_cell.angle_alpha   90.00
_cell.angle_beta   90.00
_cell.angle_gamma   90.00
#
_symmetry.space_group_name_H-M   'P 1'
#
loop_
_entity.id
_entity.type
_entity.pdbx_description
1 polymer ?
#
loop_
_entity_poly.entity_id
_entity_poly.type
_entity_poly.pdbx_seq_one_letter_code
_entity_poly.pdbx_strand_id
1 'polypeptide(L)'
;MCQDRGCCHSCLHYVLDYETPKTLVIQSKAVGFVFRFTQLLVILYVCVVQKGYQETDSVISTVTTKVKGFAYSNTSDLEHRFWDVADYVIPPQGDHSFFVLTNIIVTPNQTQSRCPELPTPSSICTADCDCTEGHSDPRSNGIQTGLCVNYSDTQQTCEVLSWCPLEIDTNLPKHAMLAAAENFTVLIKNSVTYPKEVHALTTILRNIMPQINSSYLRRCEFNRITDPDCPIFRLKHIVSEAGEDFQSMAVKIYTINTKSHI
;
A
#
# COMPACT_ATOMS: atom_id res chain seq x y z
N MET A 1 -55.67 -63.17 -28.77
CA MET A 1 -54.88 -63.80 -27.69
C MET A 1 -53.50 -63.17 -27.74
N CYS A 2 -53.31 -62.04 -27.06
CA CYS A 2 -52.04 -61.31 -27.02
C CYS A 2 -51.21 -61.76 -25.81
N GLN A 3 -49.91 -61.71 -26.02
CA GLN A 3 -48.82 -62.36 -25.31
C GLN A 3 -48.20 -61.39 -24.30
N ASP A 4 -48.41 -61.61 -22.99
CA ASP A 4 -47.96 -60.68 -21.94
C ASP A 4 -47.59 -61.36 -20.60
N ARG A 5 -46.64 -62.31 -20.64
CA ARG A 5 -45.93 -62.77 -19.43
C ARG A 5 -44.40 -62.74 -19.55
N GLY A 6 -43.84 -62.33 -20.69
CA GLY A 6 -42.39 -62.25 -20.93
C GLY A 6 -41.79 -60.84 -20.87
N CYS A 7 -42.60 -59.77 -21.02
CA CYS A 7 -42.10 -58.41 -21.19
C CYS A 7 -41.57 -57.79 -19.88
N CYS A 8 -42.25 -58.02 -18.75
CA CYS A 8 -41.90 -57.42 -17.46
C CYS A 8 -40.57 -57.97 -16.88
N HIS A 9 -40.29 -59.27 -17.08
CA HIS A 9 -39.04 -59.89 -16.62
C HIS A 9 -37.83 -59.50 -17.48
N SER A 10 -38.03 -59.28 -18.79
CA SER A 10 -36.98 -58.78 -19.69
C SER A 10 -36.68 -57.29 -19.48
N CYS A 11 -37.69 -56.45 -19.22
CA CYS A 11 -37.48 -55.03 -18.91
C CYS A 11 -36.79 -54.82 -17.56
N LEU A 12 -37.06 -55.66 -16.55
CA LEU A 12 -36.39 -55.60 -15.24
C LEU A 12 -34.89 -55.95 -15.33
N HIS A 13 -34.51 -56.87 -16.21
CA HIS A 13 -33.11 -57.21 -16.45
C HIS A 13 -32.35 -56.01 -17.04
N TYR A 14 -32.91 -55.38 -18.08
CA TYR A 14 -32.25 -54.28 -18.78
C TYR A 14 -32.00 -53.01 -17.91
N VAL A 15 -32.80 -52.80 -16.87
CA VAL A 15 -32.66 -51.64 -15.94
C VAL A 15 -31.71 -51.93 -14.78
N LEU A 16 -31.51 -53.21 -14.43
CA LEU A 16 -30.64 -53.65 -13.33
C LEU A 16 -29.35 -54.32 -13.82
N ASP A 17 -29.16 -54.43 -15.13
CA ASP A 17 -27.94 -54.98 -15.73
C ASP A 17 -26.79 -53.96 -15.60
N TYR A 18 -25.77 -54.37 -14.85
CA TYR A 18 -24.53 -53.62 -14.69
C TYR A 18 -23.44 -54.27 -15.53
N GLU A 19 -23.13 -53.66 -16.67
CA GLU A 19 -22.03 -54.11 -17.52
C GLU A 19 -20.68 -53.67 -16.92
N THR A 20 -19.79 -54.65 -16.67
CA THR A 20 -18.41 -54.38 -16.27
C THR A 20 -17.46 -54.67 -17.43
N PRO A 21 -16.44 -53.83 -17.64
CA PRO A 21 -15.43 -54.12 -18.63
C PRO A 21 -14.69 -55.41 -18.25
N LYS A 22 -14.56 -56.34 -19.20
CA LYS A 22 -13.71 -57.52 -19.04
C LYS A 22 -12.26 -57.07 -18.92
N THR A 23 -11.65 -57.25 -17.75
CA THR A 23 -10.26 -56.87 -17.50
C THR A 23 -9.32 -58.05 -17.70
N LEU A 24 -8.13 -57.79 -18.24
CA LEU A 24 -7.06 -58.78 -18.39
C LEU A 24 -6.00 -58.55 -17.33
N VAL A 25 -5.67 -59.59 -16.56
CA VAL A 25 -4.66 -59.52 -15.49
C VAL A 25 -3.32 -60.04 -16.02
N ILE A 26 -2.38 -59.12 -16.23
CA ILE A 26 -1.02 -59.46 -16.70
C ILE A 26 -0.12 -59.72 -15.49
N GLN A 27 0.34 -60.97 -15.32
CA GLN A 27 1.20 -61.38 -14.20
C GLN A 27 2.69 -61.09 -14.49
N SER A 28 3.06 -59.81 -14.53
CA SER A 28 4.47 -59.38 -14.69
C SER A 28 4.91 -58.48 -13.53
N LYS A 29 6.03 -58.83 -12.89
CA LYS A 29 6.61 -58.05 -11.77
C LYS A 29 7.07 -56.65 -12.21
N ALA A 30 7.62 -56.52 -13.42
CA ALA A 30 8.12 -55.24 -13.93
C ALA A 30 6.97 -54.26 -14.21
N VAL A 31 5.92 -54.71 -14.89
CA VAL A 31 4.74 -53.88 -15.19
C VAL A 31 3.99 -53.52 -13.91
N GLY A 32 3.86 -54.48 -12.98
CA GLY A 32 3.28 -54.23 -11.66
C GLY A 32 4.03 -53.17 -10.87
N PHE A 33 5.37 -53.21 -10.87
CA PHE A 33 6.20 -52.21 -10.19
C PHE A 33 6.00 -50.80 -10.79
N VAL A 34 6.07 -50.65 -12.11
CA VAL A 34 5.89 -49.36 -12.78
C VAL A 34 4.50 -48.78 -12.50
N PHE A 35 3.46 -49.61 -12.56
CA PHE A 35 2.08 -49.19 -12.30
C PHE A 35 1.90 -48.75 -10.84
N ARG A 36 2.37 -49.54 -9.86
CA ARG A 36 2.28 -49.18 -8.44
C ARG A 36 3.13 -47.96 -8.08
N PHE A 37 4.29 -47.81 -8.69
CA PHE A 37 5.13 -46.62 -8.53
C PHE A 37 4.44 -45.37 -9.07
N THR A 38 3.82 -45.45 -10.26
CA THR A 38 3.07 -44.34 -10.85
C THR A 38 1.87 -43.95 -9.97
N GLN A 39 1.13 -44.93 -9.45
CA GLN A 39 0.03 -44.69 -8.50
C GLN A 39 0.53 -43.99 -7.23
N LEU A 40 1.66 -44.43 -6.67
CA LEU A 40 2.26 -43.83 -5.49
C LEU A 40 2.69 -42.38 -5.75
N LEU A 41 3.29 -42.10 -6.91
CA LEU A 41 3.67 -40.74 -7.31
C LEU A 41 2.45 -39.82 -7.41
N VAL A 42 1.35 -40.29 -8.01
CA VAL A 42 0.11 -39.51 -8.14
C VAL A 42 -0.47 -39.19 -6.77
N ILE A 43 -0.53 -40.19 -5.87
CA ILE A 43 -1.03 -39.98 -4.49
C ILE A 43 -0.13 -38.99 -3.75
N LEU A 44 1.19 -39.14 -3.85
CA LEU A 44 2.15 -38.26 -3.18
C LEU A 44 2.05 -36.83 -3.72
N TYR A 45 1.86 -36.66 -5.03
CA TYR A 45 1.64 -35.35 -5.64
C TYR A 45 0.36 -34.67 -5.13
N VAL A 46 -0.77 -35.38 -5.13
CA VAL A 46 -2.06 -34.81 -4.70
C VAL A 46 -2.07 -34.50 -3.19
N CYS A 47 -1.53 -35.41 -2.37
CA CYS A 47 -1.50 -35.21 -0.92
C CYS A 47 -0.47 -34.16 -0.50
N VAL A 48 0.76 -34.21 -1.00
CA VAL A 48 1.85 -33.34 -0.49
C VAL A 48 1.90 -32.00 -1.21
N VAL A 49 1.82 -32.00 -2.55
CA VAL A 49 2.01 -30.79 -3.35
C VAL A 49 0.71 -30.00 -3.42
N GLN A 50 -0.38 -30.65 -3.80
CA GLN A 50 -1.68 -29.97 -3.90
C GLN A 50 -2.38 -29.80 -2.56
N LYS A 51 -1.92 -30.51 -1.51
CA LYS A 51 -2.55 -30.50 -0.18
C LYS A 51 -4.07 -30.66 -0.27
N GLY A 52 -4.55 -31.55 -1.14
CA GLY A 52 -5.98 -31.70 -1.44
C GLY A 52 -6.85 -32.15 -0.26
N TYR A 53 -6.24 -32.53 0.85
CA TYR A 53 -6.92 -32.81 2.12
C TYR A 53 -7.23 -31.54 2.94
N GLN A 54 -6.67 -30.38 2.56
CA GLN A 54 -6.88 -29.11 3.24
C GLN A 54 -7.89 -28.27 2.48
N GLU A 55 -8.87 -27.74 3.19
CA GLU A 55 -9.71 -26.66 2.67
C GLU A 55 -9.00 -25.33 2.89
N THR A 56 -8.90 -24.51 1.85
CA THR A 56 -8.29 -23.18 1.93
C THR A 56 -9.36 -22.12 2.21
N ASP A 57 -9.03 -21.14 3.06
CA ASP A 57 -9.89 -20.01 3.38
C ASP A 57 -9.27 -18.70 2.90
N SER A 58 -10.11 -17.73 2.54
CA SER A 58 -9.71 -16.36 2.20
C SER A 58 -9.48 -15.56 3.48
N VAL A 59 -8.32 -14.94 3.60
CA VAL A 59 -7.97 -14.12 4.75
C VAL A 59 -8.53 -12.70 4.62
N ILE A 60 -9.13 -12.20 5.70
CA ILE A 60 -9.46 -10.78 5.87
C ILE A 60 -8.44 -10.16 6.83
N SER A 61 -7.69 -9.16 6.38
CA SER A 61 -6.68 -8.45 7.20
C SER A 61 -7.13 -7.04 7.55
N THR A 62 -7.01 -6.69 8.83
CA THR A 62 -7.24 -5.36 9.37
C THR A 62 -5.93 -4.85 9.94
N VAL A 63 -5.43 -3.74 9.38
CA VAL A 63 -4.16 -3.14 9.79
C VAL A 63 -4.43 -1.78 10.42
N THR A 64 -3.84 -1.55 11.58
CA THR A 64 -3.84 -0.24 12.24
C THR A 64 -2.42 0.18 12.54
N THR A 65 -2.04 1.36 12.08
CA THR A 65 -0.72 1.93 12.29
C THR A 65 -0.78 3.04 13.33
N LYS A 66 0.30 3.21 14.07
CA LYS A 66 0.47 4.35 14.98
C LYS A 66 1.90 4.83 14.95
N VAL A 67 2.11 6.02 14.41
CA VAL A 67 3.41 6.67 14.38
C VAL A 67 3.66 7.40 15.70
N LYS A 68 4.91 7.42 16.15
CA LYS A 68 5.40 8.19 17.29
C LYS A 68 6.75 8.80 16.98
N GLY A 69 6.89 10.06 17.37
CA GLY A 69 8.09 10.85 17.16
C GLY A 69 7.80 12.31 17.44
N PHE A 70 8.86 13.08 17.65
CA PHE A 70 8.77 14.53 17.74
C PHE A 70 9.96 15.11 17.00
N ALA A 71 9.74 16.21 16.30
CA ALA A 71 10.78 16.93 15.63
C ALA A 71 10.70 18.41 15.97
N TYR A 72 11.85 19.07 15.94
CA TYR A 72 11.94 20.51 16.12
C TYR A 72 12.62 21.08 14.88
N SER A 73 11.95 22.02 14.21
CA SER A 73 12.48 22.68 13.02
C SER A 73 12.86 24.11 13.35
N ASN A 74 14.07 24.51 12.95
CA ASN A 74 14.57 25.87 13.07
C ASN A 74 15.05 26.33 11.69
N THR A 75 14.16 26.95 10.92
CA THR A 75 14.44 27.43 9.56
C THR A 75 14.17 28.93 9.49
N SER A 76 14.74 29.65 8.52
CA SER A 76 14.44 31.08 8.33
C SER A 76 12.98 31.34 7.97
N ASP A 77 12.37 30.42 7.23
CA ASP A 77 11.06 30.62 6.59
C ASP A 77 9.89 30.16 7.48
N LEU A 78 10.17 29.23 8.41
CA LEU A 78 9.30 28.89 9.53
C LEU A 78 10.01 29.21 10.83
N GLU A 79 9.41 30.08 11.64
CA GLU A 79 9.76 30.24 13.05
C GLU A 79 9.88 28.89 13.78
N HIS A 80 10.46 28.92 14.97
CA HIS A 80 10.60 27.76 15.85
C HIS A 80 9.30 26.97 16.01
N ARG A 81 9.20 25.82 15.33
CA ARG A 81 8.01 24.96 15.37
C ARG A 81 8.37 23.59 15.92
N PHE A 82 7.57 23.16 16.89
CA PHE A 82 7.55 21.80 17.40
C PHE A 82 6.53 20.99 16.60
N TRP A 83 6.93 19.82 16.13
CA TRP A 83 6.12 18.92 15.33
C TRP A 83 5.80 17.67 16.14
N ASP A 84 4.50 17.39 16.30
CA ASP A 84 4.00 16.15 16.91
C ASP A 84 3.19 15.34 15.88
N VAL A 85 2.79 14.13 16.26
CA VAL A 85 2.05 13.16 15.45
C VAL A 85 0.82 13.78 14.78
N ALA A 86 0.16 14.75 15.43
CA ALA A 86 -1.02 15.43 14.89
C ALA A 86 -0.69 16.37 13.71
N ASP A 87 0.53 16.86 13.60
CA ASP A 87 0.94 17.77 12.53
C ASP A 87 1.43 17.02 11.29
N TYR A 88 2.24 15.96 11.48
CA TYR A 88 2.94 15.30 10.38
C TYR A 88 2.26 14.02 9.87
N VAL A 89 1.23 13.49 10.55
CA VAL A 89 0.47 12.30 10.11
C VAL A 89 -0.92 12.69 9.63
N ILE A 90 -1.13 12.63 8.31
CA ILE A 90 -2.38 13.08 7.66
C ILE A 90 -2.82 12.07 6.60
N PRO A 91 -4.03 11.47 6.70
CA PRO A 91 -4.94 11.52 7.83
C PRO A 91 -4.39 10.72 9.03
N PRO A 92 -4.82 11.03 10.28
CA PRO A 92 -4.40 10.29 11.46
C PRO A 92 -4.99 8.87 11.53
N GLN A 93 -6.02 8.59 10.72
CA GLN A 93 -6.68 7.30 10.59
C GLN A 93 -6.59 6.84 9.14
N GLY A 94 -5.51 6.14 8.80
CA GLY A 94 -5.33 5.52 7.49
C GLY A 94 -5.70 4.03 7.54
N ASP A 95 -6.49 3.58 6.56
CA ASP A 95 -6.72 2.15 6.36
C ASP A 95 -5.56 1.56 5.55
N HIS A 96 -4.89 0.55 6.11
CA HIS A 96 -3.73 -0.16 5.54
C HIS A 96 -2.55 0.72 5.08
N SER A 97 -2.53 2.01 5.43
CA SER A 97 -1.53 2.98 4.99
C SER A 97 -1.36 4.10 6.02
N PHE A 98 -0.23 4.81 5.97
CA PHE A 98 0.00 6.01 6.76
C PHE A 98 0.90 6.96 5.98
N PHE A 99 0.75 8.24 6.26
CA PHE A 99 1.57 9.30 5.67
C PHE A 99 2.40 9.96 6.76
N VAL A 100 3.65 10.29 6.44
CA VAL A 100 4.55 11.04 7.31
C VAL A 100 5.11 12.19 6.51
N LEU A 101 4.80 13.40 6.94
CA LEU A 101 5.37 14.63 6.37
C LEU A 101 6.86 14.70 6.73
N THR A 102 7.72 14.74 5.71
CA THR A 102 9.18 14.87 5.87
C THR A 102 9.69 16.25 5.47
N ASN A 103 8.99 16.91 4.55
CA ASN A 103 9.36 18.21 4.02
C ASN A 103 8.09 19.03 3.74
N ILE A 104 8.18 20.36 3.88
CA ILE A 104 7.06 21.27 3.67
C ILE A 104 7.57 22.57 3.06
N ILE A 105 6.78 23.15 2.15
CA ILE A 105 6.95 24.52 1.66
C ILE A 105 5.75 25.31 2.19
N VAL A 106 6.02 26.46 2.80
CA VAL A 106 4.97 27.28 3.41
C VAL A 106 5.03 28.67 2.81
N THR A 107 3.88 29.15 2.34
CA THR A 107 3.71 30.53 1.87
C THR A 107 2.78 31.25 2.86
N PRO A 108 3.33 31.98 3.86
CA PRO A 108 2.52 32.60 4.90
C PRO A 108 1.72 33.79 4.36
N ASN A 109 0.63 34.14 5.06
CA ASN A 109 -0.18 35.34 4.81
C ASN A 109 -0.74 35.47 3.38
N GLN A 110 -1.10 34.34 2.75
CA GLN A 110 -1.79 34.38 1.48
C GLN A 110 -3.17 35.04 1.61
N THR A 111 -3.44 36.00 0.73
CA THR A 111 -4.72 36.70 0.62
C THR A 111 -5.20 36.66 -0.82
N GLN A 112 -6.52 36.61 -1.01
CA GLN A 112 -7.08 36.68 -2.35
C GLN A 112 -6.88 38.09 -2.90
N SER A 113 -5.94 38.25 -3.82
CA SER A 113 -5.61 39.53 -4.43
C SER A 113 -4.99 39.32 -5.82
N ARG A 114 -4.43 40.38 -6.40
CA ARG A 114 -3.80 40.36 -7.72
C ARG A 114 -2.29 40.45 -7.54
N CYS A 115 -1.57 39.54 -8.18
CA CYS A 115 -0.11 39.51 -8.13
C CYS A 115 0.48 39.03 -9.46
N PRO A 116 1.75 39.38 -9.74
CA PRO A 116 2.46 38.85 -10.90
C PRO A 116 2.59 37.33 -10.79
N GLU A 117 2.36 36.61 -11.89
CA GLU A 117 2.60 35.17 -11.96
C GLU A 117 4.11 34.86 -11.87
N LEU A 118 4.45 33.65 -11.41
CA LEU A 118 5.84 33.19 -11.38
C LEU A 118 6.44 33.17 -12.80
N PRO A 119 7.74 33.49 -12.97
CA PRO A 119 8.36 33.55 -14.28
C PRO A 119 8.51 32.15 -14.90
N THR A 120 7.60 31.83 -15.80
CA THR A 120 7.60 30.61 -16.63
C THR A 120 7.58 31.03 -18.09
N PRO A 121 8.05 30.19 -19.04
CA PRO A 121 8.07 30.54 -20.45
C PRO A 121 6.71 30.98 -21.02
N SER A 122 5.60 30.55 -20.41
CA SER A 122 4.22 30.90 -20.80
C SER A 122 3.65 32.13 -20.10
N SER A 123 4.23 32.57 -18.97
CA SER A 123 3.73 33.70 -18.19
C SER A 123 4.53 34.99 -18.39
N ILE A 124 5.73 34.90 -18.99
CA ILE A 124 6.55 36.06 -19.35
C ILE A 124 5.84 36.83 -20.46
N CYS A 125 5.64 38.13 -20.22
CA CYS A 125 4.99 39.04 -21.15
C CYS A 125 5.90 40.25 -21.41
N THR A 126 5.66 40.93 -22.52
CA THR A 126 6.29 42.21 -22.87
C THR A 126 5.29 43.35 -22.98
N ALA A 127 4.03 43.02 -23.31
CA ALA A 127 2.92 43.95 -23.38
C ALA A 127 1.66 43.31 -22.80
N ASP A 128 0.69 44.14 -22.40
CA ASP A 128 -0.61 43.70 -21.87
C ASP A 128 -1.36 42.79 -22.86
N CYS A 129 -1.17 42.97 -24.17
CA CYS A 129 -1.78 42.15 -25.21
C CYS A 129 -1.32 40.68 -25.20
N ASP A 130 -0.18 40.38 -24.57
CA ASP A 130 0.32 39.02 -24.42
C ASP A 130 -0.50 38.24 -23.36
N CYS A 131 -1.21 38.95 -22.47
CA CYS A 131 -2.03 38.39 -21.40
C CYS A 131 -3.51 38.43 -21.80
N THR A 132 -4.21 37.30 -21.73
CA THR A 132 -5.64 37.25 -22.11
C THR A 132 -6.52 37.32 -20.88
N GLU A 133 -7.36 38.35 -20.78
CA GLU A 133 -8.29 38.49 -19.64
C GLU A 133 -9.25 37.30 -19.54
N GLY A 134 -9.38 36.74 -18.33
CA GLY A 134 -10.24 35.59 -18.05
C GLY A 134 -9.66 34.25 -18.50
N HIS A 135 -8.47 34.22 -19.09
CA HIS A 135 -7.79 32.98 -19.42
C HIS A 135 -7.34 32.26 -18.15
N SER A 136 -7.57 30.95 -18.09
CA SER A 136 -7.10 30.08 -17.02
C SER A 136 -6.50 28.81 -17.62
N ASP A 137 -5.24 28.54 -17.29
CA ASP A 137 -4.55 27.29 -17.63
C ASP A 137 -4.49 26.44 -16.37
N PRO A 138 -4.82 25.14 -16.42
CA PRO A 138 -4.60 24.22 -15.30
C PRO A 138 -3.17 24.19 -14.74
N ARG A 139 -2.17 24.65 -15.50
CA ARG A 139 -0.77 24.79 -15.05
C ARG A 139 -0.43 26.17 -14.50
N SER A 140 -1.30 27.15 -14.68
CA SER A 140 -1.15 28.50 -14.12
C SER A 140 -1.64 28.53 -12.67
N ASN A 141 -1.12 29.49 -11.90
CA ASN A 141 -1.49 29.64 -10.50
C ASN A 141 -2.77 30.45 -10.30
N GLY A 142 -3.41 30.97 -11.34
CA GLY A 142 -4.61 31.80 -11.22
C GLY A 142 -5.29 32.16 -12.54
N ILE A 143 -6.26 33.07 -12.47
CA ILE A 143 -6.97 33.59 -13.65
C ILE A 143 -6.28 34.87 -14.10
N GLN A 144 -5.90 34.97 -15.37
CA GLN A 144 -5.24 36.15 -15.91
C GLN A 144 -6.18 37.37 -15.95
N THR A 145 -5.67 38.53 -15.54
CA THR A 145 -6.42 39.80 -15.58
C THR A 145 -6.24 40.54 -16.91
N GLY A 146 -5.32 40.09 -17.77
CA GLY A 146 -4.99 40.74 -19.03
C GLY A 146 -3.96 41.87 -18.93
N LEU A 147 -3.29 42.01 -17.78
CA LEU A 147 -2.24 43.02 -17.55
C LEU A 147 -0.86 42.37 -17.45
N CYS A 148 0.15 43.03 -18.01
CA CYS A 148 1.56 42.65 -17.90
C CYS A 148 2.23 43.51 -16.82
N VAL A 149 2.68 42.89 -15.73
CA VAL A 149 3.21 43.58 -14.54
C VAL A 149 4.64 43.17 -14.25
N ASN A 150 5.40 44.03 -13.57
CA ASN A 150 6.77 43.72 -13.19
C ASN A 150 6.78 42.67 -12.06
N TYR A 151 7.36 41.50 -12.31
CA TYR A 151 7.67 40.51 -11.28
C TYR A 151 8.97 40.86 -10.55
N SER A 152 9.97 41.31 -11.31
CA SER A 152 11.27 41.79 -10.81
C SER A 152 11.76 42.96 -11.67
N ASP A 153 12.84 43.63 -11.27
CA ASP A 153 13.42 44.75 -12.04
C ASP A 153 13.79 44.38 -13.48
N THR A 154 14.02 43.09 -13.76
CA THR A 154 14.45 42.59 -15.07
C THR A 154 13.39 41.82 -15.84
N GLN A 155 12.26 41.45 -15.21
CA GLN A 155 11.30 40.50 -15.79
C GLN A 155 9.86 40.88 -15.48
N GLN A 156 9.03 40.87 -16.52
CA GLN A 156 7.59 41.12 -16.46
C GLN A 156 6.82 39.82 -16.69
N THR A 157 5.72 39.65 -15.98
CA THR A 157 4.82 38.49 -16.09
C THR A 157 3.37 38.93 -16.05
N CYS A 158 2.48 38.09 -16.58
CA CYS A 158 1.06 38.36 -16.55
C CYS A 158 0.55 38.43 -15.09
N GLU A 159 -0.31 39.41 -14.81
CA GLU A 159 -1.01 39.52 -13.53
C GLU A 159 -2.12 38.47 -13.46
N VAL A 160 -2.21 37.79 -12.33
CA VAL A 160 -3.23 36.79 -12.04
C VAL A 160 -4.02 37.16 -10.78
N LEU A 161 -5.32 36.84 -10.81
CA LEU A 161 -6.17 36.84 -9.63
C LEU A 161 -6.06 35.46 -8.95
N SER A 162 -5.43 35.43 -7.78
CA SER A 162 -5.18 34.19 -7.01
C SER A 162 -4.93 34.46 -5.52
N TRP A 163 -4.50 33.43 -4.80
CA TRP A 163 -3.93 33.54 -3.45
C TRP A 163 -2.50 34.09 -3.55
N CYS A 164 -2.33 35.35 -3.17
CA CYS A 164 -1.06 36.06 -3.25
C CYS A 164 -0.46 36.27 -1.85
N PRO A 165 0.88 36.17 -1.68
CA PRO A 165 1.86 35.86 -2.73
C PRO A 165 1.78 34.40 -3.21
N LEU A 166 2.12 34.16 -4.48
CA LEU A 166 2.14 32.82 -5.06
C LEU A 166 3.22 31.95 -4.40
N GLU A 167 2.96 30.65 -4.33
CA GLU A 167 3.92 29.67 -3.80
C GLU A 167 5.14 29.55 -4.71
N ILE A 168 6.35 29.59 -4.14
CA ILE A 168 7.60 29.48 -4.91
C ILE A 168 8.18 28.07 -4.72
N ASP A 169 7.88 27.16 -5.66
CA ASP A 169 8.36 25.76 -5.65
C ASP A 169 9.66 25.56 -6.47
N THR A 170 10.34 26.63 -6.87
CA THR A 170 11.55 26.53 -7.72
C THR A 170 12.79 26.10 -6.95
N ASN A 171 12.85 26.38 -5.64
CA ASN A 171 14.00 26.08 -4.79
C ASN A 171 13.57 25.14 -3.66
N LEU A 172 13.52 23.85 -3.97
CA LEU A 172 13.37 22.83 -2.93
C LEU A 172 14.54 22.92 -1.93
N PRO A 173 14.27 22.85 -0.62
CA PRO A 173 15.30 22.77 0.39
C PRO A 173 16.27 21.61 0.09
N LYS A 174 17.58 21.87 0.17
CA LYS A 174 18.62 20.83 -0.03
C LYS A 174 18.55 19.70 1.00
N HIS A 175 17.96 19.99 2.16
CA HIS A 175 17.75 19.05 3.26
C HIS A 175 16.28 19.09 3.66
N ALA A 176 15.72 17.92 3.97
CA ALA A 176 14.35 17.82 4.41
C ALA A 176 14.15 18.55 5.74
N MET A 177 13.07 19.34 5.86
CA MET A 177 12.77 20.09 7.08
C MET A 177 12.63 19.20 8.32
N LEU A 178 12.06 18.00 8.18
CA LEU A 178 11.92 17.02 9.25
C LEU A 178 12.92 15.86 9.08
N ALA A 179 14.22 16.18 8.94
CA ALA A 179 15.28 15.17 8.88
C ALA A 179 15.27 14.20 10.09
N ALA A 180 14.82 14.68 11.27
CA ALA A 180 14.67 13.87 12.48
C ALA A 180 13.60 12.76 12.37
N ALA A 181 12.72 12.81 11.35
CA ALA A 181 11.70 11.80 11.10
C ALA A 181 12.31 10.42 10.83
N GLU A 182 13.58 10.33 10.43
CA GLU A 182 14.30 9.05 10.31
C GLU A 182 14.23 8.21 11.60
N ASN A 183 14.14 8.87 12.76
CA ASN A 183 14.13 8.27 14.09
C ASN A 183 12.73 8.03 14.63
N PHE A 184 11.69 8.32 13.84
CA PHE A 184 10.33 8.02 14.24
C PHE A 184 10.07 6.53 14.19
N THR A 185 9.14 6.11 15.03
CA THR A 185 8.73 4.72 15.15
C THR A 185 7.29 4.56 14.69
N VAL A 186 7.00 3.46 14.01
CA VAL A 186 5.65 3.06 13.63
C VAL A 186 5.33 1.72 14.28
N LEU A 187 4.26 1.69 15.05
CA LEU A 187 3.67 0.46 15.56
C LEU A 187 2.65 -0.04 14.52
N ILE A 188 2.85 -1.25 14.01
CA ILE A 188 1.94 -1.89 13.06
C ILE A 188 1.18 -3.00 13.80
N LYS A 189 -0.14 -2.86 13.90
CA LYS A 189 -1.03 -3.89 14.42
C LYS A 189 -1.73 -4.54 13.25
N ASN A 190 -1.51 -5.83 13.04
CA ASN A 190 -2.19 -6.59 12.01
C ASN A 190 -3.04 -7.68 12.68
N SER A 191 -4.33 -7.71 12.33
CA SER A 191 -5.27 -8.75 12.72
C SER A 191 -5.76 -9.46 11.46
N VAL A 192 -5.58 -10.77 11.42
CA VAL A 192 -5.99 -11.65 10.34
C VAL A 192 -7.15 -12.51 10.83
N THR A 193 -8.26 -12.46 10.11
CA THR A 193 -9.47 -13.21 10.40
C THR A 193 -9.73 -14.21 9.29
N TYR A 194 -9.96 -15.46 9.67
CA TYR A 194 -10.42 -16.55 8.81
C TYR A 194 -11.94 -16.67 8.96
N PRO A 195 -12.74 -16.16 8.00
CA PRO A 195 -14.18 -16.12 8.09
C PRO A 195 -14.86 -17.48 7.93
N LYS A 196 -14.19 -18.51 7.41
CA LYS A 196 -14.80 -19.85 7.34
C LYS A 196 -14.96 -20.43 8.74
N GLU A 197 -16.21 -20.71 9.07
CA GLU A 197 -16.64 -21.34 10.31
C GLU A 197 -16.28 -22.83 10.33
N VAL A 198 -15.02 -23.15 10.64
CA VAL A 198 -14.61 -24.51 10.97
C VAL A 198 -14.96 -24.74 12.45
N HIS A 199 -16.05 -25.48 12.71
CA HIS A 199 -16.57 -25.76 14.07
C HIS A 199 -17.14 -24.55 14.84
N ALA A 200 -17.82 -23.63 14.16
CA ALA A 200 -18.58 -22.51 14.76
C ALA A 200 -17.73 -21.50 15.56
N LEU A 201 -16.43 -21.40 15.27
CA LEU A 201 -15.51 -20.42 15.82
C LEU A 201 -14.71 -19.76 14.70
N THR A 202 -14.94 -18.47 14.46
CA THR A 202 -14.07 -17.64 13.63
C THR A 202 -12.66 -17.58 14.25
N THR A 203 -11.62 -17.95 13.48
CA THR A 203 -10.24 -17.88 13.95
C THR A 203 -9.64 -16.50 13.67
N ILE A 204 -9.18 -15.82 14.72
CA ILE A 204 -8.52 -14.51 14.63
C ILE A 204 -7.08 -14.64 15.11
N LEU A 205 -6.13 -14.35 14.23
CA LEU A 205 -4.70 -14.27 14.52
C LEU A 205 -4.26 -12.82 14.55
N ARG A 206 -3.30 -12.50 15.42
CA ARG A 206 -2.73 -11.14 15.55
C ARG A 206 -1.22 -11.24 15.60
N ASN A 207 -0.54 -10.26 15.01
CA ASN A 207 0.93 -10.19 15.08
C ASN A 207 1.42 -9.93 16.51
N ILE A 208 0.65 -9.20 17.32
CA ILE A 208 0.94 -9.00 18.74
C ILE A 208 0.24 -10.10 19.54
N MET A 209 1.01 -11.09 19.98
CA MET A 209 0.45 -12.18 20.77
C MET A 209 -0.01 -11.72 22.18
N PRO A 210 -1.05 -12.32 22.77
CA PRO A 210 -1.59 -11.91 24.08
C PRO A 210 -0.58 -11.97 25.23
N GLN A 211 0.40 -12.88 25.15
CA GLN A 211 1.46 -13.05 26.14
C GLN A 211 2.55 -11.96 26.10
N ILE A 212 2.50 -11.04 25.14
CA ILE A 212 3.50 -9.99 25.01
C ILE A 212 3.29 -8.92 26.10
N ASN A 213 4.32 -8.70 26.90
CA ASN A 213 4.31 -7.73 27.99
C ASN A 213 4.46 -6.28 27.49
N SER A 214 3.82 -5.33 28.20
CA SER A 214 3.96 -3.90 27.91
C SER A 214 5.42 -3.41 28.04
N SER A 215 6.21 -4.03 28.92
CA SER A 215 7.65 -3.75 29.08
C SER A 215 8.48 -4.11 27.85
N TYR A 216 8.08 -5.14 27.10
CA TYR A 216 8.71 -5.51 25.84
C TYR A 216 8.40 -4.49 24.75
N LEU A 217 7.11 -4.15 24.58
CA LEU A 217 6.66 -3.15 23.59
C LEU A 217 7.22 -1.73 23.82
N ARG A 218 7.77 -1.44 25.00
CA ARG A 218 8.44 -0.15 25.25
C ARG A 218 9.87 -0.08 24.73
N ARG A 219 10.51 -1.22 24.48
CA ARG A 219 11.95 -1.30 24.16
C ARG A 219 12.25 -2.06 22.88
N CYS A 220 11.35 -2.93 22.42
CA CYS A 220 11.60 -3.71 21.23
C CYS A 220 11.68 -2.79 20.01
N GLU A 221 12.55 -3.15 19.08
CA GLU A 221 12.67 -2.56 17.75
C GLU A 221 12.84 -3.72 16.77
N PHE A 222 12.04 -3.71 15.71
CA PHE A 222 12.04 -4.77 14.72
C PHE A 222 13.42 -4.95 14.10
N ASN A 223 13.86 -6.20 14.05
CA ASN A 223 15.04 -6.60 13.33
C ASN A 223 14.86 -8.02 12.81
N ARG A 224 15.08 -8.21 11.51
CA ARG A 224 14.85 -9.50 10.84
C ARG A 224 15.64 -10.68 11.43
N ILE A 225 16.78 -10.43 12.08
CA ILE A 225 17.66 -11.46 12.65
C ILE A 225 17.49 -11.55 14.17
N THR A 226 17.52 -10.42 14.87
CA THR A 226 17.57 -10.43 16.34
C THR A 226 16.19 -10.43 17.00
N ASP A 227 15.20 -9.78 16.40
CA ASP A 227 13.85 -9.63 16.98
C ASP A 227 12.78 -9.48 15.88
N PRO A 228 12.43 -10.57 15.17
CA PRO A 228 11.50 -10.54 14.05
C PRO A 228 10.03 -10.38 14.47
N ASP A 229 9.71 -10.63 15.74
CA ASP A 229 8.32 -10.58 16.25
C ASP A 229 7.95 -9.19 16.80
N CYS A 230 8.90 -8.25 16.91
CA CYS A 230 8.60 -6.91 17.38
C CYS A 230 7.77 -6.12 16.35
N PRO A 231 6.59 -5.58 16.72
CA PRO A 231 5.70 -4.85 15.80
C PRO A 231 6.08 -3.37 15.62
N ILE A 232 7.21 -2.92 16.17
CA ILE A 232 7.65 -1.52 16.18
C ILE A 232 8.82 -1.35 15.23
N PHE A 233 8.63 -0.54 14.20
CA PHE A 233 9.61 -0.32 13.15
C PHE A 233 10.10 1.12 13.19
N ARG A 234 11.40 1.33 12.99
CA ARG A 234 11.97 2.67 12.82
C ARG A 234 11.94 3.05 11.34
N LEU A 235 11.54 4.28 11.02
CA LEU A 235 11.38 4.70 9.62
C LEU A 235 12.69 4.58 8.82
N LYS A 236 13.83 4.94 9.42
CA LYS A 236 15.15 4.73 8.82
C LYS A 236 15.39 3.29 8.39
N HIS A 237 15.02 2.32 9.24
CA HIS A 237 15.24 0.90 8.93
C HIS A 237 14.34 0.44 7.78
N ILE A 238 13.06 0.84 7.77
CA ILE A 238 12.13 0.55 6.67
C ILE A 238 12.70 1.05 5.34
N VAL A 239 13.19 2.29 5.30
CA VAL A 239 13.76 2.89 4.09
C VAL A 239 15.04 2.17 3.67
N SER A 240 15.93 1.86 4.63
CA SER A 240 17.18 1.15 4.33
C SER A 240 16.96 -0.29 3.84
N GLU A 241 15.94 -1.00 4.35
CA GLU A 241 15.59 -2.34 3.86
C GLU A 241 15.01 -2.30 2.44
N ALA A 242 14.43 -1.17 2.03
CA ALA A 242 14.03 -0.93 0.65
C ALA A 242 15.22 -0.58 -0.28
N GLY A 243 16.43 -0.42 0.27
CA GLY A 243 17.64 -0.10 -0.49
C GLY A 243 17.86 1.38 -0.78
N GLU A 244 17.11 2.26 -0.11
CA GLU A 244 17.14 3.71 -0.34
C GLU A 244 17.73 4.46 0.87
N ASP A 245 18.11 5.73 0.67
CA ASP A 245 18.57 6.62 1.73
C ASP A 245 17.45 7.57 2.20
N PHE A 246 17.19 7.61 3.50
CA PHE A 246 16.10 8.39 4.08
C PHE A 246 16.23 9.89 3.76
N GLN A 247 17.43 10.47 3.84
CA GLN A 247 17.61 11.91 3.68
C GLN A 247 17.37 12.35 2.23
N SER A 248 17.79 11.53 1.26
CA SER A 248 17.46 11.75 -0.15
C SER A 248 15.97 11.63 -0.45
N MET A 249 15.31 10.63 0.15
CA MET A 249 13.88 10.42 -0.04
C MET A 249 13.06 11.53 0.61
N ALA A 250 13.45 11.97 1.81
CA ALA A 250 12.71 12.93 2.61
C ALA A 250 12.51 14.29 1.93
N VAL A 251 13.32 14.66 0.93
CA VAL A 251 13.19 15.93 0.18
C VAL A 251 12.00 15.90 -0.79
N LYS A 252 11.66 14.73 -1.35
CA LYS A 252 10.60 14.56 -2.35
C LYS A 252 9.55 13.56 -1.86
N ILE A 253 8.45 13.43 -2.59
CA ILE A 253 7.40 12.46 -2.26
C ILE A 253 7.81 11.08 -2.77
N TYR A 254 7.72 10.07 -1.90
CA TYR A 254 7.93 8.67 -2.23
C TYR A 254 6.90 7.77 -1.54
N THR A 255 6.68 6.59 -2.12
CA THR A 255 5.79 5.56 -1.58
C THR A 255 6.57 4.28 -1.34
N ILE A 256 6.45 3.73 -0.14
CA ILE A 256 7.08 2.45 0.24
C ILE A 256 5.98 1.44 0.54
N ASN A 257 6.09 0.26 -0.08
CA ASN A 257 5.16 -0.83 0.12
C ASN A 257 5.77 -1.88 1.05
N THR A 258 5.13 -2.12 2.19
CA THR A 258 5.52 -3.18 3.12
C THR A 258 4.64 -4.42 2.93
N LYS A 259 5.23 -5.61 2.90
CA LYS A 259 4.49 -6.88 2.84
C LYS A 259 4.60 -7.60 4.18
N SER A 260 3.45 -7.94 4.77
CA SER A 260 3.38 -8.77 5.96
C SER A 260 3.35 -10.24 5.55
N HIS A 261 4.25 -11.04 6.09
CA HIS A 261 4.17 -12.49 6.04
C HIS A 261 3.60 -12.96 7.38
N ILE A 262 2.35 -13.42 7.38
CA ILE A 262 1.67 -14.06 8.53
C ILE A 262 1.53 -15.54 8.21
#